data_AF-A0AAN8I8B8-F1
#
_entry.id   AF-A0AAN8I8B8-F1
#
_cell.length_a   1.000
_cell.length_b   1.000
_cell.length_c   1.000
_cell.angle_alpha   90.00
_cell.angle_beta   90.00
_cell.angle_gamma   90.00
#
_symmetry.space_group_name_H-M   'P 1'
#
loop_
_entity.id
_entity.type
_entity.pdbx_description
1 polymer ?
#
loop_
_entity_poly.entity_id
_entity_poly.type
_entity_poly.pdbx_seq_one_letter_code
_entity_poly.pdbx_strand_id
1 'polypeptide(L)'
;MPKTDLDKHFLVLRKQYGDVFTVWIPFPTVVITGHEALKRTVIRDGDSYAGRPDTFVMILLVQGNYGLIFEENAWYRSQRRFTIHTLRNLGVGKNTIKNAVGNVIHQLAFGFVRSHDDEEILRFQISLNEVFEHFNDPKMLLLDAMPFLRHFDRWLGLGIKSTLHGNDAILEFIYK
;
A
#
# COMPACT_ATOMS: atom_id res chain seq x y z
N MET A 1 6.73 21.38 6.20
CA MET A 1 8.01 20.63 6.25
C MET A 1 8.61 20.61 4.86
N PRO A 2 9.89 20.98 4.66
CA PRO A 2 10.53 20.86 3.36
C PRO A 2 10.53 19.37 2.97
N LYS A 3 10.31 19.06 1.70
CA LYS A 3 10.47 17.69 1.17
C LYS A 3 11.95 17.33 1.29
N THR A 4 12.33 16.66 2.37
CA THR A 4 13.68 16.13 2.52
C THR A 4 13.78 14.89 1.63
N ASP A 5 14.49 15.02 0.51
CA ASP A 5 14.90 13.94 -0.41
C ASP A 5 15.94 13.01 0.27
N LEU A 6 15.56 12.46 1.41
CA LEU A 6 16.42 11.64 2.27
C LEU A 6 16.77 10.31 1.58
N ASP A 7 15.81 9.74 0.86
CA ASP A 7 15.96 8.58 -0.01
C ASP A 7 17.06 8.81 -1.06
N LYS A 8 17.05 9.96 -1.74
CA LYS A 8 18.07 10.30 -2.74
C LYS A 8 19.45 10.46 -2.10
N HIS A 9 19.52 11.05 -0.91
CA HIS A 9 20.78 11.17 -0.17
C HIS A 9 21.37 9.80 0.19
N PHE A 10 20.55 8.86 0.68
CA PHE A 10 21.01 7.50 0.95
C PHE A 10 21.45 6.76 -0.31
N LEU A 11 20.84 7.03 -1.47
CA LEU A 11 21.30 6.47 -2.75
C LEU A 11 22.67 7.03 -3.17
N VAL A 12 22.97 8.30 -2.91
CA VAL A 12 24.30 8.88 -3.15
C VAL A 12 25.33 8.25 -2.21
N LEU A 13 25.01 8.14 -0.92
CA LEU A 13 25.88 7.50 0.07
C LEU A 13 26.14 6.03 -0.28
N ARG A 14 25.13 5.30 -0.77
CA ARG A 14 25.28 3.94 -1.26
C ARG A 14 26.31 3.84 -2.39
N LYS A 15 26.31 4.79 -3.34
CA LYS A 15 27.30 4.80 -4.44
C LYS A 15 28.74 5.00 -3.93
N GLN A 16 28.90 5.72 -2.82
CA GLN A 16 30.22 6.04 -2.25
C GLN A 16 30.72 4.96 -1.28
N TYR A 17 29.85 4.44 -0.41
CA TYR A 17 30.20 3.57 0.71
C TYR A 17 29.75 2.11 0.53
N GLY A 18 28.95 1.82 -0.50
CA GLY A 18 28.44 0.48 -0.78
C GLY A 18 27.04 0.21 -0.20
N ASP A 19 26.61 -1.05 -0.28
CA ASP A 19 25.24 -1.47 0.08
C ASP A 19 24.92 -1.40 1.58
N VAL A 20 25.95 -1.36 2.44
CA VAL A 20 25.84 -1.26 3.91
C VAL A 20 26.80 -0.19 4.40
N PHE A 21 26.30 0.81 5.10
CA PHE A 21 27.10 1.90 5.65
C PHE A 21 26.51 2.42 6.95
N THR A 22 27.32 3.13 7.74
CA THR A 22 26.88 3.69 9.02
C THR A 22 26.73 5.20 8.91
N VAL A 23 25.61 5.74 9.37
CA VAL A 23 25.35 7.18 9.49
C VAL A 23 25.14 7.53 10.95
N TRP A 24 25.65 8.68 11.35
CA TRP A 24 25.43 9.23 12.68
C TRP A 24 24.17 10.08 12.72
N ILE A 25 23.10 9.53 13.29
CA ILE A 25 21.83 10.22 13.49
C ILE A 25 21.31 9.84 14.87
N PRO A 26 21.17 10.81 15.78
CA PRO A 26 22.00 11.04 16.99
C PRO A 26 22.92 9.93 17.55
N PHE A 27 22.75 8.67 17.15
CA PHE A 27 23.56 7.50 17.48
C PHE A 27 24.03 6.79 16.20
N PRO A 28 25.05 5.92 16.26
CA PRO A 28 25.52 5.18 15.09
C PRO A 28 24.42 4.26 14.55
N THR A 29 23.91 4.56 13.36
CA THR A 29 22.84 3.81 12.69
C THR A 29 23.37 3.13 11.44
N VAL A 30 23.26 1.81 11.39
CA VAL A 30 23.62 1.03 10.20
C VAL A 30 22.46 1.07 9.21
N VAL A 31 22.74 1.56 8.00
CA VAL A 31 21.79 1.66 6.90
C VAL A 31 22.07 0.54 5.90
N ILE A 32 21.04 -0.25 5.59
CA ILE A 32 21.10 -1.36 4.63
C ILE A 32 20.27 -0.97 3.42
N THR A 33 20.90 -0.87 2.25
CA THR A 33 20.25 -0.38 1.02
C THR A 33 20.22 -1.41 -0.12
N GLY A 34 21.13 -2.38 -0.11
CA GLY A 34 21.21 -3.43 -1.13
C GLY A 34 20.16 -4.54 -0.94
N HIS A 35 19.58 -5.03 -2.03
CA HIS A 35 18.57 -6.11 -1.98
C HIS A 35 19.10 -7.40 -1.33
N GLU A 36 20.30 -7.83 -1.72
CA GLU A 36 20.94 -9.03 -1.15
C GLU A 36 21.26 -8.86 0.33
N ALA A 37 21.75 -7.69 0.74
CA ALA A 37 22.03 -7.38 2.13
C ALA A 37 20.73 -7.38 2.97
N LEU A 38 19.67 -6.75 2.47
CA LEU A 38 18.35 -6.71 3.11
C LEU A 38 17.75 -8.11 3.25
N LYS A 39 17.86 -8.94 2.21
CA LYS A 39 17.38 -10.33 2.23
C LYS A 39 18.12 -11.17 3.27
N ARG A 40 19.43 -10.96 3.42
CA ARG A 40 20.23 -11.66 4.43
C ARG A 40 19.83 -11.24 5.85
N THR A 41 19.69 -9.94 6.12
CA THR A 41 19.39 -9.46 7.47
C THR A 41 17.93 -9.67 7.88
N VAL A 42 16.97 -9.28 7.03
CA VAL A 42 15.54 -9.29 7.40
C VAL A 42 14.91 -10.66 7.25
N ILE A 43 15.33 -11.46 6.26
CA ILE A 43 14.68 -12.74 5.94
C ILE A 43 15.47 -13.92 6.51
N ARG A 44 16.79 -14.01 6.21
CA ARG A 44 17.59 -15.18 6.61
C ARG A 44 17.97 -15.14 8.08
N ASP A 45 18.35 -13.97 8.59
CA ASP A 45 18.80 -13.76 9.97
C ASP A 45 17.82 -12.88 10.77
N GLY A 46 16.53 -12.92 10.41
CA GLY A 46 15.53 -11.97 10.89
C GLY A 46 15.39 -11.91 12.41
N ASP A 47 15.65 -13.01 13.13
CA ASP A 47 15.61 -13.03 14.60
C ASP A 47 16.74 -12.18 15.23
N SER A 48 17.93 -12.15 14.62
CA SER A 48 19.06 -11.34 15.11
C SER A 48 18.86 -9.84 14.87
N TYR A 49 18.08 -9.47 13.84
CA TYR A 49 17.71 -8.09 13.51
C TYR A 49 16.29 -7.72 13.96
N ALA A 50 15.66 -8.53 14.81
CA ALA A 50 14.28 -8.33 15.25
C ALA A 50 14.11 -7.28 16.35
N GLY A 51 15.20 -6.73 16.90
CA GLY A 51 15.18 -5.73 17.96
C GLY A 51 14.42 -4.46 17.57
N ARG A 52 14.03 -3.67 18.58
CA ARG A 52 13.36 -2.38 18.37
C ARG A 52 14.19 -1.26 19.00
N PRO A 53 14.84 -0.40 18.19
CA PRO A 53 15.59 0.70 18.75
C PRO A 53 14.66 1.71 19.41
N ASP A 54 15.16 2.30 20.49
CA ASP A 54 14.52 3.43 21.15
C ASP A 54 14.29 4.57 20.16
N THR A 55 13.01 4.83 19.90
CA THR A 55 12.62 5.93 19.03
C THR A 55 12.55 7.18 19.89
N PHE A 56 13.42 8.16 19.65
CA PHE A 56 13.48 9.42 20.41
C PHE A 56 12.10 10.07 20.59
N VAL A 57 11.28 10.04 19.55
CA VAL A 57 9.90 10.56 19.57
C VAL A 57 9.02 9.83 20.58
N MET A 58 9.15 8.51 20.71
CA MET A 58 8.36 7.73 21.66
C MET A 58 8.80 7.96 23.10
N ILE A 59 10.11 8.02 23.35
CA ILE A 59 10.61 8.41 24.67
C ILE A 59 10.07 9.79 25.07
N LEU A 60 10.07 10.76 24.15
CA LEU A 60 9.59 12.11 24.45
C LEU A 60 8.08 12.18 24.68
N LEU A 61 7.28 11.53 23.84
CA LEU A 61 5.82 11.67 23.86
C LEU A 61 5.13 10.78 24.88
N VAL A 62 5.63 9.55 25.07
CA VAL A 62 4.97 8.54 25.89
C VAL A 62 5.88 7.99 26.99
N GLN A 63 7.06 8.57 27.21
CA GLN A 63 8.00 8.23 28.29
C GLN A 63 8.57 6.80 28.21
N GLY A 64 8.62 6.23 27.01
CA GLY A 64 9.23 4.93 26.77
C GLY A 64 8.79 4.29 25.47
N ASN A 65 9.28 3.08 25.22
CA ASN A 65 8.76 2.25 24.15
C ASN A 65 7.63 1.39 24.70
N TYR A 66 6.43 1.61 24.21
CA TYR A 66 5.25 0.84 24.63
C TYR A 66 4.52 0.23 23.44
N GLY A 67 3.88 -0.89 23.71
CA GLY A 67 2.97 -1.54 22.79
C GLY A 67 3.69 -2.35 21.72
N LEU A 68 2.88 -2.99 20.87
CA LEU A 68 3.35 -4.05 19.97
C LEU A 68 4.43 -3.63 18.97
N ILE A 69 4.48 -2.34 18.61
CA ILE A 69 5.33 -1.85 17.52
C ILE A 69 6.74 -1.48 18.02
N PHE A 70 6.83 -0.87 19.20
CA PHE A 70 8.06 -0.23 19.69
C PHE A 70 8.73 -1.00 20.83
N GLU A 71 7.98 -1.83 21.54
CA GLU A 71 8.44 -2.48 22.75
C GLU A 71 9.11 -3.83 22.46
N GLU A 72 10.29 -4.04 23.05
CA GLU A 72 11.03 -5.30 22.96
C GLU A 72 10.69 -6.20 24.16
N ASN A 73 9.57 -6.92 24.03
CA ASN A 73 9.04 -7.77 25.09
C ASN A 73 9.27 -9.25 24.83
N ALA A 74 9.58 -10.03 25.88
CA ALA A 74 9.57 -11.48 25.82
C ALA A 74 8.20 -12.03 25.34
N TRP A 75 7.12 -11.28 25.57
CA TRP A 75 5.75 -11.63 25.23
C TRP A 75 5.30 -11.08 23.86
N TYR A 76 6.15 -10.33 23.15
CA TYR A 76 5.86 -9.73 21.84
C TYR A 76 5.29 -10.74 20.85
N ARG A 77 5.88 -11.95 20.79
CA ARG A 77 5.43 -13.02 19.88
C ARG A 77 3.97 -13.42 20.16
N SER A 78 3.59 -13.48 21.44
CA SER A 78 2.22 -13.81 21.87
C SER A 78 1.25 -12.66 21.61
N GLN A 79 1.62 -11.42 21.96
CA GLN A 79 0.81 -10.23 21.71
C GLN A 79 0.57 -10.01 20.20
N ARG A 80 1.59 -10.23 19.37
CA ARG A 80 1.49 -10.15 17.91
C ARG A 80 0.49 -11.18 17.38
N ARG A 81 0.60 -12.42 17.86
CA ARG A 81 -0.31 -13.51 17.45
C ARG A 81 -1.74 -13.22 17.84
N PHE A 82 -1.97 -12.77 19.08
CA PHE A 82 -3.27 -12.35 19.58
C PHE A 82 -3.84 -11.21 18.73
N THR A 83 -3.07 -10.14 18.50
CA THR A 83 -3.50 -8.96 17.74
C THR A 83 -3.90 -9.33 16.32
N ILE A 84 -3.05 -10.08 15.60
CA ILE A 84 -3.34 -10.52 14.23
C ILE A 84 -4.60 -11.41 14.18
N HIS A 85 -4.76 -12.31 15.16
CA HIS A 85 -5.92 -13.17 15.25
C HIS A 85 -7.20 -12.36 15.49
N THR A 86 -7.17 -11.44 16.45
CA THR A 86 -8.29 -10.54 16.76
C THR A 86 -8.66 -9.66 15.56
N LEU A 87 -7.67 -9.08 14.86
CA LEU A 87 -7.92 -8.30 13.63
C LEU A 87 -8.61 -9.12 12.55
N ARG A 88 -8.20 -10.38 12.33
CA ARG A 88 -8.88 -11.29 11.39
C ARG A 88 -10.31 -11.62 11.82
N ASN A 89 -10.54 -11.79 13.13
CA ASN A 89 -11.88 -12.03 13.68
C ASN A 89 -12.78 -10.81 13.49
N LEU A 90 -12.25 -9.60 13.68
CA LEU A 90 -12.93 -8.33 13.42
C LEU A 90 -13.17 -8.05 11.92
N GLY A 91 -12.67 -8.89 11.03
CA GLY A 91 -12.96 -8.82 9.60
C GLY A 91 -11.87 -8.19 8.74
N VAL A 92 -10.67 -7.93 9.28
CA VAL A 92 -9.52 -7.55 8.46
C VAL A 92 -9.21 -8.68 7.47
N GLY A 93 -9.17 -8.35 6.19
CA GLY A 93 -9.03 -9.32 5.09
C GLY A 93 -10.34 -10.00 4.67
N LYS A 94 -11.50 -9.61 5.24
CA LYS A 94 -12.84 -10.04 4.82
C LYS A 94 -13.57 -8.91 4.09
N ASN A 95 -14.66 -9.26 3.40
CA ASN A 95 -15.51 -8.30 2.68
C ASN A 95 -16.10 -7.23 3.60
N THR A 96 -16.34 -7.52 4.87
CA THR A 96 -16.90 -6.56 5.84
C THR A 96 -16.04 -5.29 5.95
N ILE A 97 -14.73 -5.42 6.18
CA ILE A 97 -13.84 -4.25 6.26
C ILE A 97 -13.62 -3.62 4.87
N LYS A 98 -13.58 -4.43 3.80
CA LYS A 98 -13.51 -3.91 2.42
C LYS A 98 -14.69 -2.98 2.11
N ASN A 99 -15.91 -3.40 2.46
CA ASN A 99 -17.13 -2.62 2.25
C ASN A 99 -17.12 -1.35 3.11
N ALA A 100 -16.76 -1.46 4.39
CA ALA A 100 -16.66 -0.30 5.27
C ALA A 100 -15.67 0.76 4.75
N VAL A 101 -14.47 0.34 4.33
CA VAL A 101 -13.47 1.24 3.71
C VAL A 101 -14.00 1.83 2.42
N GLY A 102 -14.64 1.03 1.58
CA GLY A 102 -15.27 1.49 0.35
C GLY A 102 -16.34 2.56 0.59
N ASN A 103 -17.16 2.41 1.63
CA ASN A 103 -18.17 3.40 2.01
C ASN A 103 -17.53 4.72 2.45
N VAL A 104 -16.43 4.66 3.21
CA VAL A 104 -15.68 5.86 3.59
C VAL A 104 -15.10 6.57 2.37
N ILE A 105 -14.48 5.82 1.44
CA ILE A 105 -13.97 6.38 0.19
C ILE A 105 -15.09 7.00 -0.64
N HIS A 106 -16.21 6.28 -0.77
CA HIS A 106 -17.39 6.75 -1.48
C HIS A 106 -17.93 8.04 -0.85
N GLN A 107 -18.06 8.10 0.47
CA GLN A 107 -18.47 9.31 1.18
C GLN A 107 -17.49 10.47 0.94
N LEU A 108 -16.18 10.23 0.96
CA LEU A 108 -15.18 11.26 0.70
C LEU A 108 -15.20 11.75 -0.75
N ALA A 109 -15.49 10.88 -1.71
CA ALA A 109 -15.52 11.21 -3.13
C ALA A 109 -16.81 11.91 -3.56
N PHE A 110 -17.96 11.44 -3.07
CA PHE A 110 -19.28 11.85 -3.56
C PHE A 110 -20.09 12.67 -2.55
N GLY A 111 -19.65 12.76 -1.29
CA GLY A 111 -20.26 13.63 -0.28
C GLY A 111 -21.51 13.06 0.41
N PHE A 112 -21.92 11.82 0.10
CA PHE A 112 -23.05 11.15 0.75
C PHE A 112 -22.71 9.74 1.20
N VAL A 113 -23.33 9.34 2.32
CA VAL A 113 -23.21 8.01 2.91
C VAL A 113 -24.38 7.17 2.42
N ARG A 114 -24.07 6.03 1.81
CA ARG A 114 -25.04 5.01 1.45
C ARG A 114 -25.06 3.90 2.50
N SER A 115 -26.12 3.10 2.53
CA SER A 115 -26.26 2.03 3.53
C SER A 115 -25.18 0.97 3.36
N HIS A 116 -24.80 0.32 4.46
CA HIS A 116 -23.72 -0.67 4.47
C HIS A 116 -23.96 -1.86 3.52
N ASP A 117 -25.23 -2.18 3.27
CA ASP A 117 -25.65 -3.31 2.45
C ASP A 117 -26.15 -2.88 1.05
N ASP A 118 -25.84 -1.64 0.63
CA ASP A 118 -26.24 -1.17 -0.70
C ASP A 118 -25.49 -1.93 -1.80
N GLU A 119 -26.23 -2.71 -2.59
CA GLU A 119 -25.70 -3.46 -3.74
C GLU A 119 -24.99 -2.55 -4.74
N GLU A 120 -25.36 -1.27 -4.83
CA GLU A 120 -24.73 -0.35 -5.77
C GLU A 120 -23.27 -0.05 -5.41
N ILE A 121 -22.91 -0.04 -4.12
CA ILE A 121 -21.51 0.14 -3.70
C ILE A 121 -20.68 -1.09 -4.07
N LEU A 122 -21.25 -2.28 -3.89
CA LEU A 122 -20.61 -3.54 -4.29
C LEU A 122 -20.43 -3.59 -5.81
N ARG A 123 -21.45 -3.20 -6.58
CA ARG A 123 -21.36 -3.10 -8.05
C ARG A 123 -20.29 -2.10 -8.46
N PHE A 124 -20.27 -0.91 -7.87
CA PHE A 124 -19.25 0.11 -8.13
C PHE A 124 -17.84 -0.40 -7.81
N GLN A 125 -17.64 -1.08 -6.67
CA GLN A 125 -16.35 -1.67 -6.32
C GLN A 125 -15.92 -2.77 -7.31
N ILE A 126 -16.84 -3.60 -7.78
CA ILE A 126 -16.55 -4.64 -8.77
C ILE A 126 -16.15 -3.98 -10.09
N SER A 127 -16.93 -3.02 -10.58
CA SER A 127 -16.62 -2.26 -11.79
C SER A 127 -15.29 -1.52 -11.69
N LEU A 128 -14.99 -0.91 -10.53
CA LEU A 128 -13.69 -0.29 -10.29
C LEU A 128 -12.55 -1.31 -10.35
N ASN A 129 -12.68 -2.47 -9.70
CA ASN A 129 -11.63 -3.50 -9.76
C ASN A 129 -11.42 -4.00 -11.18
N GLU A 130 -12.50 -4.22 -11.95
CA GLU A 130 -12.42 -4.58 -13.37
C GLU A 130 -11.66 -3.52 -14.18
N VAL A 131 -11.97 -2.24 -13.99
CA VAL A 131 -11.26 -1.15 -14.68
C VAL A 131 -9.78 -1.09 -14.26
N PHE A 132 -9.47 -1.23 -12.97
CA PHE A 132 -8.09 -1.23 -12.48
C PHE A 132 -7.25 -2.41 -12.98
N GLU A 133 -7.85 -3.60 -13.11
CA GLU A 133 -7.17 -4.76 -13.70
C GLU A 133 -6.79 -4.51 -15.15
N HIS A 134 -7.66 -3.84 -15.92
CA HIS A 134 -7.38 -3.49 -17.31
C HIS A 134 -6.43 -2.28 -17.43
N PHE A 135 -6.39 -1.37 -16.45
CA PHE A 135 -5.56 -0.17 -16.47
C PHE A 135 -4.06 -0.47 -16.55
N ASN A 136 -3.62 -1.61 -15.99
CA ASN A 136 -2.22 -2.05 -16.03
C ASN A 136 -1.90 -2.99 -17.21
N ASP A 137 -2.87 -3.30 -18.07
CA ASP A 137 -2.62 -4.12 -19.25
C ASP A 137 -1.74 -3.34 -20.25
N PRO A 138 -0.63 -3.90 -20.75
CA PRO A 138 0.20 -3.29 -21.78
C PRO A 138 -0.59 -2.71 -22.96
N LYS A 139 -1.74 -3.30 -23.32
CA LYS A 139 -2.62 -2.80 -24.39
C LYS A 139 -3.29 -1.47 -24.03
N MET A 140 -3.69 -1.30 -22.78
CA MET A 140 -4.36 -0.10 -22.28
C MET A 140 -3.36 1.07 -22.22
N LEU A 141 -2.15 0.80 -21.73
CA LEU A 141 -1.05 1.76 -21.75
C LEU A 141 -0.68 2.20 -23.18
N LEU A 142 -0.71 1.27 -24.13
CA LEU A 142 -0.47 1.57 -25.56
C LEU A 142 -1.58 2.48 -26.13
N LEU A 143 -2.83 2.24 -25.77
CA LEU A 143 -3.96 3.06 -26.21
C LEU A 143 -3.93 4.46 -25.62
N ASP A 144 -3.52 4.60 -24.35
CA ASP A 144 -3.32 5.91 -23.70
C ASP A 144 -2.18 6.69 -24.36
N ALA A 145 -1.09 6.01 -24.75
CA ALA A 145 0.02 6.62 -25.47
C ALA A 145 -0.35 7.00 -26.92
N MET A 146 -1.27 6.26 -27.56
CA MET A 146 -1.66 6.45 -28.96
C MET A 146 -3.20 6.41 -29.13
N PRO A 147 -3.89 7.54 -28.89
CA PRO A 147 -5.35 7.59 -28.88
C PRO A 147 -6.02 7.25 -30.23
N PHE A 148 -5.32 7.47 -31.35
CA PHE A 148 -5.85 7.21 -32.69
C PHE A 148 -6.06 5.71 -32.99
N LEU A 149 -5.35 4.81 -32.29
CA LEU A 149 -5.49 3.37 -32.44
C LEU A 149 -6.88 2.86 -32.05
N ARG A 150 -7.64 3.65 -31.28
CA ARG A 150 -9.03 3.37 -30.89
C ARG A 150 -9.96 3.20 -32.10
N HIS A 151 -9.67 3.86 -33.22
CA HIS A 151 -10.46 3.74 -34.45
C HIS A 151 -10.24 2.42 -35.19
N PHE A 152 -9.12 1.73 -34.92
CA PHE A 152 -8.74 0.47 -35.57
C PHE A 152 -9.02 -0.77 -34.70
N ASP A 153 -9.73 -0.61 -33.58
CA ASP A 153 -10.03 -1.68 -32.62
C ASP A 153 -10.68 -2.91 -33.27
N ARG A 154 -11.62 -2.69 -34.20
CA ARG A 154 -12.30 -3.77 -34.95
C ARG A 154 -11.33 -4.63 -35.77
N TRP A 155 -10.19 -4.09 -36.15
CA TRP A 155 -9.19 -4.76 -36.97
C TRP A 155 -8.05 -5.36 -36.14
N LEU A 156 -7.64 -4.71 -35.05
CA LEU A 156 -6.55 -5.16 -34.18
C LEU A 156 -6.99 -6.11 -33.07
N GLY A 157 -8.30 -6.25 -32.81
CA GLY A 157 -8.81 -7.16 -31.78
C GLY A 157 -8.31 -6.84 -30.37
N LEU A 158 -8.14 -5.55 -30.06
CA LEU A 158 -7.54 -5.09 -28.80
C LEU A 158 -8.47 -5.27 -27.60
N GLY A 159 -9.76 -5.54 -27.82
CA GLY A 159 -10.73 -5.84 -26.77
C GLY A 159 -11.34 -4.59 -26.11
N ILE A 160 -11.27 -3.42 -26.75
CA ILE A 160 -11.64 -2.13 -26.15
C ILE A 160 -13.12 -2.07 -25.70
N LYS A 161 -14.00 -2.87 -26.31
CA LYS A 161 -15.42 -2.96 -25.94
C LYS A 161 -15.65 -3.46 -24.52
N SER A 162 -14.83 -4.37 -23.98
CA SER A 162 -15.01 -4.83 -22.59
C SER A 162 -14.65 -3.73 -21.60
N THR A 163 -13.63 -2.93 -21.93
CA THR A 163 -13.14 -1.81 -21.09
C THR A 163 -14.07 -0.60 -21.10
N LEU A 164 -14.74 -0.34 -22.23
CA LEU A 164 -15.80 0.68 -22.34
C LEU A 164 -16.97 0.39 -21.38
N HIS A 165 -17.37 -0.87 -21.26
CA HIS A 165 -18.49 -1.27 -20.40
C HIS A 165 -18.24 -0.96 -18.91
N GLY A 166 -17.01 -1.16 -18.42
CA GLY A 166 -16.64 -0.82 -17.04
C GLY A 166 -16.61 0.69 -16.79
N ASN A 167 -16.09 1.47 -17.74
CA ASN A 167 -16.09 2.93 -17.66
C ASN A 167 -17.51 3.52 -17.75
N ASP A 168 -18.35 2.99 -18.62
CA ASP A 168 -19.74 3.43 -18.76
C ASP A 168 -20.55 3.15 -17.49
N ALA A 169 -20.34 1.99 -16.84
CA ALA A 169 -20.95 1.65 -15.55
C ALA A 169 -20.50 2.60 -14.42
N ILE A 170 -19.23 3.01 -14.41
CA ILE A 170 -18.72 4.01 -13.46
C ILE A 170 -19.34 5.39 -13.74
N LEU A 171 -19.44 5.79 -15.01
CA LEU A 171 -20.05 7.07 -15.38
C LEU A 171 -21.54 7.09 -15.00
N GLU A 172 -22.27 6.02 -15.28
CA GLU A 172 -23.67 5.87 -14.86
C GLU A 172 -23.82 5.99 -13.34
N PHE A 173 -22.89 5.41 -12.58
CA PHE A 173 -22.87 5.53 -11.12
C PHE A 173 -22.59 6.96 -10.64
N ILE A 174 -21.67 7.69 -11.30
CA ILE A 174 -21.30 9.07 -10.94
C ILE A 174 -22.44 10.07 -11.26
N TYR A 175 -23.15 9.85 -12.36
CA TYR A 175 -24.21 10.75 -12.83
C TYR A 175 -25.58 10.49 -12.17
N LYS A 176 -25.69 9.47 -11.30
CA LYS A 176 -26.91 9.10 -10.57
C LYS A 176 -26.93 9.67 -9.16
#